data_AF-A0A2T4JIB8-F1
#
_entry.id   AF-A0A2T4JIB8-F1
#
_cell.length_a   1.000
_cell.length_b   1.000
_cell.length_c   1.000
_cell.angle_alpha   90.00
_cell.angle_beta   90.00
_cell.angle_gamma   90.00
#
_symmetry.space_group_name_H-M   'P 1'
#
loop_
_entity.id
_entity.type
_entity.pdbx_description
1 polymer ?
#
loop_
_entity_poly.entity_id
_entity_poly.type
_entity_poly.pdbx_seq_one_letter_code
_entity_poly.pdbx_strand_id
1 'polypeptide(L)'
;MRPLTRRAVLAAPFVIATLTGGGQARGAPGDPLPGQMILTGFRGTAPASPEVAQVCRMLARGEIAGVLLLERNIRSPGQLARLTDTLRAAAPALPPIIAVDQEGGKVARLGVAQGFLDWRGAADLARDAACAEDIYSYYAPRARQ
;
A
#
# COMPACT_ATOMS: atom_id res chain seq x y z
N MET A 1 64.05 41.79 14.31
CA MET A 1 63.09 41.00 13.52
C MET A 1 61.69 41.35 14.00
N ARG A 2 60.83 41.85 13.10
CA ARG A 2 59.48 42.39 13.40
C ARG A 2 58.46 41.25 13.57
N PRO A 3 57.54 41.29 14.55
CA PRO A 3 56.47 40.30 14.65
C PRO A 3 55.39 40.60 13.61
N LEU A 4 54.97 39.56 12.87
CA LEU A 4 53.85 39.63 11.94
C LEU A 4 52.52 39.55 12.71
N THR A 5 51.62 40.42 12.28
CA THR A 5 50.34 40.83 12.87
C THR A 5 49.26 39.74 12.80
N ARG A 6 48.49 39.61 13.90
CA ARG A 6 47.24 38.81 13.97
C ARG A 6 46.23 39.35 12.96
N ARG A 7 45.83 38.53 11.99
CA ARG A 7 44.62 38.75 11.19
C ARG A 7 43.40 38.45 12.07
N ALA A 8 42.64 39.49 12.41
CA ALA A 8 41.31 39.36 12.99
C ALA A 8 40.34 38.91 11.88
N VAL A 9 39.86 37.67 11.96
CA VAL A 9 38.71 37.22 11.17
C VAL A 9 37.47 37.53 12.00
N LEU A 10 36.70 38.54 11.55
CA LEU A 10 35.37 38.83 12.07
C LEU A 10 34.45 37.64 11.77
N ALA A 11 34.10 36.87 12.81
CA ALA A 11 33.06 35.86 12.74
C ALA A 11 31.69 36.58 12.76
N ALA A 12 31.01 36.64 11.62
CA ALA A 12 29.60 37.02 11.58
C ALA A 12 28.75 35.81 12.01
N PRO A 13 27.78 35.95 12.92
CA PRO A 13 26.92 34.83 13.30
C PRO A 13 25.95 34.51 12.15
N PHE A 14 26.04 33.29 11.64
CA PHE A 14 25.07 32.70 10.73
C PHE A 14 23.81 32.38 11.54
N VAL A 15 22.78 33.21 11.45
CA VAL A 15 21.47 32.92 12.05
C VAL A 15 20.74 31.94 11.13
N ILE A 16 20.78 30.65 11.47
CA ILE A 16 19.89 29.65 10.86
C ILE A 16 18.54 29.80 11.57
N ALA A 17 17.60 30.48 10.91
CA ALA A 17 16.20 30.48 11.33
C ALA A 17 15.63 29.07 11.10
N THR A 18 15.46 28.31 12.17
CA THR A 18 14.70 27.06 12.14
C THR A 18 13.22 27.40 11.94
N LEU A 19 12.75 27.28 10.70
CA LEU A 19 11.33 27.29 10.38
C LEU A 19 10.67 26.06 11.04
N THR A 20 10.30 26.18 12.31
CA THR A 20 9.43 25.25 13.03
C THR A 20 7.97 25.55 12.64
N GLY A 21 7.70 25.47 11.34
CA GLY A 21 6.42 25.78 10.74
C GLY A 21 5.93 24.62 9.89
N GLY A 22 5.81 23.43 10.48
CA GLY A 22 5.07 22.32 9.87
C GLY A 22 3.58 22.62 9.91
N GLY A 23 3.14 23.64 9.17
CA GLY A 23 1.73 23.90 8.93
C GLY A 23 1.17 22.74 8.10
N GLN A 24 0.60 21.75 8.77
CA GLN A 24 -0.25 20.75 8.14
C GLN A 24 -1.39 21.52 7.47
N ALA A 25 -1.43 21.50 6.13
CA ALA A 25 -2.61 21.92 5.40
C ALA A 25 -3.75 20.98 5.80
N ARG A 26 -4.53 21.37 6.81
CA ARG A 26 -5.76 20.68 7.16
C ARG A 26 -6.80 21.09 6.13
N GLY A 27 -7.37 20.13 5.43
CA GLY A 27 -8.51 20.33 4.53
C GLY A 27 -9.68 20.98 5.28
N ALA A 28 -10.66 21.49 4.54
CA ALA A 28 -11.84 22.08 5.16
C ALA A 28 -12.55 21.03 6.05
N PRO A 29 -13.24 21.44 7.12
CA PRO A 29 -14.02 20.51 7.92
C PRO A 29 -15.00 19.73 7.02
N GLY A 30 -14.81 18.42 6.92
CA GLY A 30 -15.60 17.52 6.06
C GLY A 30 -14.91 17.03 4.79
N ASP A 31 -13.78 17.62 4.39
CA ASP A 31 -12.98 17.10 3.27
C ASP A 31 -12.33 15.77 3.67
N PRO A 32 -12.35 14.76 2.78
CA PRO A 32 -11.56 13.56 3.01
C PRO A 32 -10.08 13.94 3.13
N LEU A 33 -9.40 13.40 4.14
CA LEU A 33 -7.96 13.56 4.28
C LEU A 33 -7.30 13.13 2.97
N PRO A 34 -6.37 13.91 2.37
CA PRO A 34 -5.79 13.60 1.06
C PRO A 34 -5.23 12.17 0.95
N GLY A 35 -4.65 11.65 2.03
CA GLY A 35 -4.16 10.26 2.08
C GLY A 35 -5.26 9.21 1.86
N GLN A 36 -6.50 9.50 2.25
CA GLN A 36 -7.65 8.61 2.07
C GLN A 36 -8.12 8.51 0.61
N MET A 37 -7.44 9.18 -0.32
CA MET A 37 -7.66 9.07 -1.77
C MET A 37 -6.54 8.30 -2.48
N ILE A 38 -5.60 7.71 -1.73
CA ILE A 38 -4.37 7.11 -2.28
C ILE A 38 -4.30 5.62 -1.94
N LEU A 39 -4.11 4.79 -2.97
CA LEU A 39 -3.65 3.41 -2.83
C LEU A 39 -2.21 3.31 -3.34
N THR A 40 -1.38 2.52 -2.66
CA THR A 40 0.01 2.32 -3.07
C THR A 40 0.40 0.85 -3.13
N GLY A 41 1.33 0.50 -4.01
CA GLY A 41 1.96 -0.81 -4.02
C GLY A 41 3.16 -0.86 -3.07
N PHE A 42 3.57 -2.06 -2.67
CA PHE A 42 4.75 -2.27 -1.81
C PHE A 42 5.41 -3.62 -2.09
N ARG A 43 6.60 -3.87 -1.58
CA ARG A 43 7.32 -5.14 -1.67
C ARG A 43 7.31 -5.85 -0.31
N GLY A 44 7.39 -7.19 -0.36
CA GLY A 44 7.45 -8.04 0.82
C GLY A 44 6.21 -8.89 1.00
N THR A 45 6.40 -10.00 1.69
CA THR A 45 5.40 -11.06 1.91
C THR A 45 5.19 -11.34 3.39
N ALA A 46 5.97 -10.72 4.28
CA ALA A 46 5.93 -11.00 5.71
C ALA A 46 5.79 -9.70 6.50
N PRO A 47 5.08 -9.71 7.65
CA PRO A 47 4.94 -8.56 8.55
C PRO A 47 6.26 -7.88 8.93
N ALA A 48 7.32 -8.68 9.09
CA ALA A 48 8.65 -8.19 9.45
C ALA A 48 9.43 -7.55 8.27
N SER A 49 8.87 -7.54 7.06
CA SER A 49 9.55 -6.93 5.90
C SER A 49 9.62 -5.41 6.09
N PRO A 50 10.77 -4.75 5.82
CA PRO A 50 10.92 -3.31 6.05
C PRO A 50 9.86 -2.44 5.37
N GLU A 51 9.52 -2.73 4.11
CA GLU A 51 8.49 -2.01 3.36
C GLU A 51 7.07 -2.29 3.90
N VAL A 52 6.79 -3.50 4.39
CA VAL A 52 5.50 -3.81 5.05
C VAL A 52 5.35 -2.98 6.33
N ALA A 53 6.40 -2.88 7.13
CA ALA A 53 6.42 -2.04 8.31
C ALA A 53 6.23 -0.55 7.97
N GLN A 54 6.80 -0.08 6.85
CA GLN A 54 6.60 1.28 6.36
C GLN A 54 5.14 1.54 5.96
N VAL A 55 4.54 0.65 5.16
CA VAL A 55 3.13 0.74 4.79
C VAL A 55 2.24 0.76 6.01
N CYS A 56 2.49 -0.08 7.01
CA CYS A 56 1.72 -0.08 8.26
C CYS A 56 1.78 1.29 8.97
N ARG A 57 2.93 1.96 8.99
CA ARG A 57 3.05 3.31 9.56
C ARG A 57 2.27 4.35 8.75
N MET A 58 2.32 4.27 7.41
CA MET A 58 1.57 5.19 6.53
C MET A 58 0.05 5.03 6.73
N LEU A 59 -0.42 3.78 6.83
CA LEU A 59 -1.81 3.44 7.16
C LEU A 59 -2.23 4.01 8.52
N ALA A 60 -1.44 3.75 9.56
CA ALA A 60 -1.72 4.22 10.93
C ALA A 60 -1.80 5.76 11.03
N ARG A 61 -1.08 6.47 10.16
CA ARG A 61 -1.07 7.94 10.09
C ARG A 61 -2.12 8.52 9.15
N GLY A 62 -2.88 7.68 8.44
CA GLY A 62 -3.85 8.10 7.44
C GLY A 62 -3.23 8.72 6.19
N GLU A 63 -1.94 8.48 5.94
CA GLU A 63 -1.19 9.00 4.77
C GLU A 63 -1.60 8.28 3.48
N ILE A 64 -2.17 7.08 3.59
CA ILE A 64 -2.76 6.30 2.50
C ILE A 64 -4.06 5.63 2.96
N ALA A 65 -4.97 5.37 2.03
CA ALA A 65 -6.24 4.67 2.27
C ALA A 65 -6.06 3.15 2.29
N GLY A 66 -4.99 2.65 1.69
CA GLY A 66 -4.86 1.24 1.40
C GLY A 66 -3.72 0.90 0.47
N VAL A 67 -3.71 -0.36 0.04
CA VAL A 67 -2.65 -0.94 -0.79
C VAL A 67 -3.18 -1.73 -1.97
N LEU A 68 -2.38 -1.80 -3.01
CA LEU A 68 -2.56 -2.71 -4.14
C LEU A 68 -1.58 -3.88 -4.02
N LEU A 69 -2.10 -5.09 -3.89
CA LEU A 69 -1.32 -6.32 -3.90
C LEU A 69 -0.91 -6.70 -5.32
N LEU A 70 0.37 -7.05 -5.47
CA LEU A 70 0.94 -7.56 -6.71
C LEU A 70 1.61 -8.92 -6.45
N GLU A 71 2.05 -9.60 -7.50
CA GLU A 71 2.63 -10.96 -7.43
C GLU A 71 3.77 -11.07 -6.38
N ARG A 72 4.54 -10.00 -6.20
CA ARG A 72 5.62 -9.92 -5.21
C ARG A 72 5.16 -9.97 -3.74
N ASN A 73 3.86 -9.91 -3.48
CA ASN A 73 3.27 -9.94 -2.14
C ASN A 73 2.62 -11.30 -1.79
N ILE A 74 2.46 -12.18 -2.78
CA ILE A 74 1.61 -13.37 -2.68
C ILE A 74 2.47 -14.64 -2.84
N ARG A 75 2.40 -15.54 -1.86
CA ARG A 75 3.11 -16.83 -1.86
C ARG A 75 2.18 -18.01 -1.59
N SER A 76 1.23 -17.85 -0.67
CA SER A 76 0.21 -18.85 -0.37
C SER A 76 -1.00 -18.22 0.33
N PRO A 77 -2.17 -18.88 0.38
CA PRO A 77 -3.34 -18.36 1.10
C PRO A 77 -3.03 -18.02 2.55
N GLY A 78 -2.37 -18.94 3.28
CA GLY A 78 -2.02 -18.72 4.68
C GLY A 78 -1.00 -17.60 4.89
N GLN A 79 -0.04 -17.42 3.98
CA GLN A 79 0.88 -16.29 4.05
C GLN A 79 0.15 -14.97 3.78
N LEU A 80 -0.70 -14.93 2.76
CA LEU A 80 -1.42 -13.73 2.38
C LEU A 80 -2.40 -13.30 3.49
N ALA A 81 -3.11 -14.25 4.10
CA ALA A 81 -3.98 -14.00 5.25
C ALA A 81 -3.22 -13.22 6.34
N ARG A 82 -2.08 -13.75 6.82
CA ARG A 82 -1.24 -13.08 7.84
C ARG A 82 -0.78 -11.67 7.42
N LEU A 83 -0.42 -11.49 6.15
CA LEU A 83 -0.01 -10.18 5.63
C LEU A 83 -1.20 -9.20 5.67
N THR A 84 -2.36 -9.60 5.17
CA THR A 84 -3.56 -8.74 5.14
C THR A 84 -4.10 -8.44 6.54
N ASP A 85 -4.02 -9.38 7.48
CA ASP A 85 -4.38 -9.16 8.88
C ASP A 85 -3.47 -8.14 9.54
N THR A 86 -2.16 -8.20 9.26
CA THR A 86 -1.19 -7.20 9.74
C THR A 86 -1.52 -5.81 9.22
N LEU A 87 -1.84 -5.70 7.92
CA LEU A 87 -2.21 -4.42 7.31
C LEU A 87 -3.50 -3.85 7.92
N ARG A 88 -4.53 -4.69 8.11
CA ARG A 88 -5.80 -4.29 8.75
C ARG A 88 -5.60 -3.84 10.20
N ALA A 89 -4.76 -4.54 10.95
CA ALA A 89 -4.44 -4.20 12.33
C ALA A 89 -3.70 -2.86 12.47
N ALA A 90 -3.07 -2.35 11.41
CA ALA A 90 -2.36 -1.07 11.45
C ALA A 90 -3.29 0.15 11.49
N ALA A 91 -4.54 0.02 11.02
CA ALA A 91 -5.53 1.10 11.00
C ALA A 91 -6.94 0.58 11.39
N PRO A 92 -7.17 0.19 12.65
CA PRO A 92 -8.41 -0.46 13.06
C PRO A 92 -9.65 0.47 13.02
N ALA A 93 -9.46 1.78 13.21
CA ALA A 93 -10.56 2.75 13.19
C ALA A 93 -11.11 3.00 11.78
N LEU A 94 -10.26 2.88 10.76
CA LEU A 94 -10.63 2.98 9.35
C LEU A 94 -9.83 1.91 8.59
N PRO A 95 -10.36 0.67 8.50
CA PRO A 95 -9.63 -0.44 7.90
C PRO A 95 -9.18 -0.13 6.48
N PRO A 96 -7.94 -0.52 6.10
CA PRO A 96 -7.40 -0.23 4.79
C PRO A 96 -8.17 -0.93 3.68
N ILE A 97 -8.26 -0.27 2.54
CA ILE A 97 -8.61 -0.93 1.27
C ILE A 97 -7.43 -1.82 0.86
N ILE A 98 -7.67 -3.11 0.66
CA ILE A 98 -6.67 -4.06 0.14
C ILE A 98 -7.18 -4.52 -1.23
N ALA A 99 -6.59 -3.95 -2.29
CA ALA A 99 -6.96 -4.21 -3.67
C ALA A 99 -6.04 -5.25 -4.31
N VAL A 100 -6.54 -5.93 -5.34
CA VAL A 100 -5.77 -6.87 -6.18
C VAL A 100 -6.43 -6.97 -7.56
N ASP A 101 -5.62 -7.13 -8.61
CA ASP A 101 -6.15 -7.40 -9.96
C ASP A 101 -6.50 -8.88 -10.08
N GLN A 102 -7.78 -9.20 -9.99
CA GLN A 102 -8.29 -10.57 -10.05
C GLN A 102 -9.35 -10.74 -11.14
N GLU A 103 -9.01 -10.30 -12.36
CA GLU A 103 -9.89 -10.37 -13.54
C GLU A 103 -10.04 -11.81 -14.03
N GLY A 104 -8.92 -12.53 -14.08
CA GLY A 104 -8.79 -13.89 -14.59
C GLY A 104 -7.80 -14.02 -15.75
N GLY A 105 -7.48 -15.26 -16.12
CA GLY A 105 -6.49 -15.56 -17.16
C GLY A 105 -5.11 -14.99 -16.81
N LYS A 106 -4.54 -14.17 -17.70
CA LYS A 106 -3.20 -13.56 -17.51
C LYS A 106 -3.18 -12.46 -16.44
N VAL A 107 -4.34 -11.92 -16.06
CA VAL A 107 -4.50 -10.83 -15.09
C VAL A 107 -5.18 -11.37 -13.84
N ALA A 108 -4.53 -12.38 -13.24
CA ALA A 108 -4.92 -12.98 -11.97
C ALA A 108 -3.65 -13.07 -11.11
N ARG A 109 -3.67 -12.47 -9.91
CA ARG A 109 -2.53 -12.55 -8.98
C ARG A 109 -2.64 -13.73 -8.02
N LEU A 110 -3.87 -14.12 -7.69
CA LEU A 110 -4.18 -15.32 -6.92
C LEU A 110 -4.41 -16.46 -7.89
N GLY A 111 -3.45 -17.37 -8.07
CA GLY A 111 -3.58 -18.49 -8.99
C GLY A 111 -3.04 -19.81 -8.45
N VAL A 112 -3.15 -20.85 -9.27
CA VAL A 112 -2.72 -22.22 -8.93
C VAL A 112 -1.25 -22.29 -8.49
N ALA A 113 -0.40 -21.45 -9.06
CA ALA A 113 1.02 -21.38 -8.72
C ALA A 113 1.27 -20.97 -7.26
N GLN A 114 0.31 -20.29 -6.63
CA GLN A 114 0.36 -19.88 -5.22
C GLN A 114 -0.64 -20.67 -4.35
N GLY A 115 -1.27 -21.72 -4.88
CA GLY A 115 -2.22 -22.56 -4.13
C GLY A 115 -3.64 -22.01 -4.02
N PHE A 116 -4.04 -21.11 -4.94
CA PHE A 116 -5.43 -20.67 -5.11
C PHE A 116 -6.11 -21.45 -6.24
N LEU A 117 -7.43 -21.32 -6.35
CA LEU A 117 -8.22 -21.80 -7.47
C LEU A 117 -7.78 -21.14 -8.78
N ASP A 118 -7.96 -21.88 -9.87
CA ASP A 118 -7.68 -21.40 -11.22
C ASP A 118 -8.70 -20.36 -11.70
N TRP A 119 -8.24 -19.39 -12.49
CA TRP A 119 -9.04 -18.29 -13.02
C TRP A 119 -9.03 -18.26 -14.55
N ARG A 120 -10.20 -18.50 -15.13
CA ARG A 120 -10.48 -18.36 -16.55
C ARG A 120 -10.49 -16.88 -16.93
N GLY A 121 -10.05 -16.56 -18.14
CA GLY A 121 -10.18 -15.20 -18.65
C GLY A 121 -11.64 -14.83 -18.87
N ALA A 122 -11.97 -13.54 -18.73
CA ALA A 122 -13.32 -13.03 -18.92
C ALA A 122 -13.91 -13.39 -20.30
N ALA A 123 -13.09 -13.35 -21.37
CA ALA A 123 -13.52 -13.72 -22.72
C ALA A 123 -13.88 -15.21 -22.85
N ASP A 124 -13.18 -16.10 -22.13
CA ASP A 124 -13.50 -17.53 -22.15
C ASP A 124 -14.74 -17.82 -21.31
N LEU A 125 -14.96 -17.10 -20.21
CA LEU A 125 -16.20 -17.19 -19.43
C LEU A 125 -17.41 -16.71 -20.23
N ALA A 126 -17.27 -15.59 -20.93
CA ALA A 126 -18.35 -15.04 -21.77
C ALA A 126 -18.72 -15.97 -22.95
N ARG A 127 -17.77 -16.76 -23.45
CA ARG A 127 -18.03 -17.74 -24.52
C ARG A 127 -18.84 -18.94 -24.03
N ASP A 128 -18.59 -19.39 -22.81
CA ASP A 128 -19.12 -20.66 -22.31
C ASP A 128 -20.35 -20.48 -21.41
N ALA A 129 -20.52 -19.31 -20.79
CA ALA A 129 -21.66 -19.05 -19.91
C ALA A 129 -22.96 -18.95 -20.73
N ALA A 130 -23.98 -19.72 -20.33
CA ALA A 130 -25.31 -19.63 -20.93
C ALA A 130 -26.10 -18.45 -20.36
N CYS A 131 -25.84 -18.08 -19.10
CA CYS A 131 -26.47 -16.96 -18.42
C CYS A 131 -25.56 -16.29 -17.38
N ALA A 132 -26.01 -15.16 -16.82
CA ALA A 132 -25.26 -14.43 -15.79
C ALA A 132 -25.07 -15.25 -14.49
N GLU A 133 -25.97 -16.18 -14.20
CA GLU A 133 -25.88 -17.06 -13.02
C GLU A 133 -24.67 -18.01 -13.11
N ASP A 134 -24.28 -18.43 -14.32
CA ASP A 134 -23.08 -19.26 -14.53
C ASP A 134 -21.82 -18.46 -14.20
N ILE A 135 -21.79 -17.19 -14.58
CA ILE A 135 -20.70 -16.26 -14.26
C ILE A 135 -20.64 -16.05 -12.74
N TYR A 136 -21.78 -15.76 -12.10
CA TYR A 136 -21.84 -15.60 -10.65
C TYR A 136 -21.35 -16.85 -9.91
N SER A 137 -21.85 -18.02 -10.31
CA SER A 137 -21.46 -19.32 -9.74
C SER A 137 -19.98 -19.62 -9.94
N TYR A 138 -19.38 -19.12 -11.03
CA TYR A 138 -17.95 -19.23 -11.27
C TYR A 138 -17.11 -18.36 -10.31
N TYR A 139 -17.47 -17.08 -10.15
CA TYR A 139 -16.73 -16.11 -9.34
C TYR A 139 -16.94 -16.30 -7.82
N ALA A 140 -18.15 -16.65 -7.38
CA ALA A 140 -18.52 -16.70 -5.97
C ALA A 140 -17.61 -17.59 -5.07
N PRO A 141 -17.29 -18.85 -5.41
CA PRO A 141 -16.38 -19.66 -4.59
C PRO A 141 -14.95 -19.11 -4.61
N ARG A 142 -14.52 -18.50 -5.71
CA ARG A 142 -13.17 -17.94 -5.87
C ARG A 142 -12.98 -16.60 -5.15
N ALA A 143 -14.06 -15.91 -4.83
CA ALA A 143 -14.02 -14.73 -3.98
C ALA A 143 -13.89 -15.07 -2.48
N ARG A 144 -14.13 -16.33 -2.09
CA ARG A 144 -14.14 -16.79 -0.68
C ARG A 144 -12.88 -17.56 -0.24
N GLN A 145 -11.98 -17.85 -1.16
CA GLN A 145 -10.77 -18.65 -0.92
C GLN A 145 -9.65 -17.91 -0.18
#